data_AF-A0A150PQ84-F1
#
_entry.id   AF-A0A150PQ84-F1
#
_cell.length_a   1.000
_cell.length_b   1.000
_cell.length_c   1.000
_cell.angle_alpha   90.00
_cell.angle_beta   90.00
_cell.angle_gamma   90.00
#
_symmetry.space_group_name_H-M   'P 1'
#
loop_
_entity.id
_entity.type
_entity.pdbx_description
1 polymer ?
#
loop_
_entity_poly.entity_id
_entity_poly.type
_entity_poly.pdbx_seq_one_letter_code
_entity_poly.pdbx_strand_id
1 'polypeptide(L)'
;MVCGIYTVSPLHVSTGQAEGAIDLPVTKEPHTGFPVIPASSLKGVARDAFEHDAKEVKDDAERERRIKDEVHPLFGPKPKSGNQQGRQEKQGEGSAGAASTPALFAGALVFTEARLVAYAARSLNRPFLYVTCRLVLERLGRDLRAAGIGDLGSLSLPAGSDEVLVADKSLARAPLVIEDLVYLDAIAESATLKGIAESLARLLPDREEETRNRVEKGLVVIPDGDFSVLVRRLPVRARIRLDDNKTTSGDDGNLWYEEQVPADCLFVSMIGARRGRGADLDRLRTKSRLLEVSQIGGNETVGEGICLWRVGCAPATAGKGAT
;
A
#
# COMPACT_ATOMS: atom_id res chain seq x y z
N MET A 1 -2.47 11.95 -8.15
CA MET A 1 -1.26 11.16 -8.52
C MET A 1 -1.53 9.70 -8.22
N VAL A 2 -1.09 8.79 -9.10
CA VAL A 2 -1.11 7.34 -8.82
C VAL A 2 0.17 6.95 -8.10
N CYS A 3 0.07 6.06 -7.13
CA CYS A 3 1.19 5.53 -6.38
C CYS A 3 1.21 4.00 -6.43
N GLY A 4 2.37 3.43 -6.69
CA GLY A 4 2.63 2.00 -6.52
C GLY A 4 3.32 1.74 -5.20
N ILE A 5 2.87 0.72 -4.47
CA ILE A 5 3.49 0.23 -3.25
C ILE A 5 3.78 -1.26 -3.47
N TYR A 6 5.06 -1.60 -3.58
CA TYR A 6 5.52 -2.97 -3.79
C TYR A 6 6.16 -3.51 -2.53
N THR A 7 5.68 -4.63 -2.00
CA THR A 7 6.20 -5.21 -0.75
C THR A 7 7.52 -5.94 -1.00
N VAL A 8 8.61 -5.52 -0.36
CA VAL A 8 9.93 -6.20 -0.44
C VAL A 8 10.04 -7.28 0.64
N SER A 9 9.50 -7.03 1.82
CA SER A 9 9.35 -8.00 2.90
C SER A 9 7.86 -8.34 3.10
N PRO A 10 7.52 -9.39 3.88
CA PRO A 10 6.14 -9.59 4.33
C PRO A 10 5.59 -8.33 4.98
N LEU A 11 4.30 -8.08 4.77
CA LEU A 11 3.60 -6.87 5.19
C LEU A 11 2.50 -7.23 6.18
N HIS A 12 2.59 -6.68 7.39
CA HIS A 12 1.57 -6.79 8.43
C HIS A 12 0.98 -5.40 8.75
N VAL A 13 -0.17 -5.08 8.15
CA VAL A 13 -0.92 -3.86 8.44
C VAL A 13 -2.23 -4.24 9.12
N SER A 14 -2.26 -4.18 10.45
CA SER A 14 -3.44 -4.55 11.24
C SER A 14 -4.22 -3.32 11.72
N THR A 15 -5.50 -3.54 12.02
CA THR A 15 -6.39 -2.57 12.69
C THR A 15 -6.60 -2.87 14.17
N GLY A 16 -5.93 -3.91 14.71
CA GLY A 16 -6.04 -4.33 16.09
C GLY A 16 -6.19 -5.84 16.24
N GLN A 17 -6.39 -6.28 17.47
CA GLN A 17 -6.70 -7.69 17.75
C GLN A 17 -8.11 -8.03 17.25
N ALA A 18 -8.26 -9.24 16.72
CA ALA A 18 -9.54 -9.78 16.32
C ALA A 18 -9.94 -10.95 17.21
N GLU A 19 -11.24 -11.08 17.45
CA GLU A 19 -11.80 -12.31 18.01
C GLU A 19 -11.89 -13.35 16.88
N GLY A 20 -11.00 -14.34 16.87
CA GLY A 20 -10.95 -15.35 15.83
C GLY A 20 -9.78 -16.33 15.96
N ALA A 21 -9.62 -17.20 14.97
CA ALA A 21 -8.50 -18.17 14.91
C ALA A 21 -7.14 -17.50 14.62
N ILE A 22 -7.15 -16.23 14.20
CA ILE A 22 -5.97 -15.41 13.96
C ILE A 22 -6.09 -14.21 14.89
N ASP A 23 -5.14 -14.06 15.82
CA ASP A 23 -5.15 -12.98 16.82
C ASP A 23 -4.94 -11.61 16.17
N LEU A 24 -4.02 -11.55 15.20
CA LEU A 24 -3.64 -10.32 14.50
C LEU A 24 -3.82 -10.50 12.99
N PRO A 25 -5.04 -10.31 12.45
CA PRO A 25 -5.27 -10.34 11.02
C PRO A 25 -4.73 -9.07 10.34
N VAL A 26 -4.46 -9.17 9.04
CA VAL A 26 -4.22 -7.97 8.23
C VAL A 26 -5.54 -7.27 7.92
N THR A 27 -5.45 -5.98 7.62
CA THR A 27 -6.58 -5.17 7.20
C THR A 27 -7.10 -5.65 5.86
N LYS A 28 -8.41 -5.89 5.78
CA LYS A 28 -9.12 -6.34 4.57
C LYS A 28 -10.32 -5.44 4.30
N GLU A 29 -10.67 -5.28 3.02
CA GLU A 29 -11.93 -4.67 2.62
C GLU A 29 -13.12 -5.56 3.06
N PRO A 30 -14.13 -5.03 3.78
CA PRO A 30 -15.21 -5.87 4.31
C PRO A 30 -16.03 -6.62 3.25
N HIS A 31 -16.26 -6.02 2.08
CA HIS A 31 -17.15 -6.57 1.04
C HIS A 31 -16.46 -7.58 0.11
N THR A 32 -15.13 -7.53 -0.04
CA THR A 32 -14.38 -8.49 -0.89
C THR A 32 -13.54 -9.46 -0.07
N GLY A 33 -13.09 -9.04 1.12
CA GLY A 33 -12.06 -9.73 1.90
C GLY A 33 -10.65 -9.52 1.36
N PHE A 34 -10.43 -8.61 0.40
CA PHE A 34 -9.12 -8.38 -0.19
C PHE A 34 -8.23 -7.54 0.75
N PRO A 35 -6.93 -7.86 0.86
CA PRO A 35 -6.01 -7.07 1.66
C PRO A 35 -5.93 -5.62 1.19
N VAL A 36 -5.86 -4.69 2.14
CA VAL A 36 -5.81 -3.25 1.87
C VAL A 36 -4.88 -2.56 2.87
N ILE A 37 -4.15 -1.54 2.41
CA ILE A 37 -3.39 -0.66 3.29
C ILE A 37 -4.26 0.59 3.55
N PRO A 38 -4.68 0.87 4.80
CA PRO A 38 -5.46 2.05 5.11
C PRO A 38 -4.79 3.34 4.67
N ALA A 39 -5.59 4.30 4.20
CA ALA A 39 -5.12 5.63 3.83
C ALA A 39 -4.42 6.35 5.01
N SER A 40 -4.89 6.11 6.24
CA SER A 40 -4.30 6.63 7.46
C SER A 40 -2.89 6.10 7.69
N SER A 41 -2.63 4.82 7.43
CA SER A 41 -1.30 4.22 7.54
C SER A 41 -0.33 4.84 6.53
N LEU A 42 -0.74 4.95 5.25
CA LEU A 42 0.06 5.62 4.22
C LEU A 42 0.35 7.08 4.58
N LYS A 43 -0.68 7.82 4.99
CA LYS A 43 -0.52 9.23 5.39
C LYS A 43 0.40 9.36 6.61
N GLY A 44 0.34 8.43 7.55
CA GLY A 44 1.20 8.38 8.73
C GLY A 44 2.66 8.20 8.36
N VAL A 45 2.96 7.19 7.54
CA VAL A 45 4.33 6.93 7.02
C VAL A 45 4.85 8.12 6.24
N ALA A 46 4.05 8.68 5.33
CA ALA A 46 4.47 9.84 4.55
C ALA A 46 4.72 11.08 5.41
N ARG A 47 3.87 11.30 6.42
CA ARG A 47 4.07 12.39 7.38
C ARG A 47 5.36 12.19 8.18
N ASP A 48 5.59 10.98 8.69
CA ASP A 48 6.76 10.68 9.51
C ASP A 48 8.07 10.86 8.73
N ALA A 49 8.13 10.40 7.48
CA ALA A 49 9.29 10.62 6.61
C ALA A 49 9.61 12.11 6.41
N PHE A 50 8.58 12.95 6.22
CA PHE A 50 8.75 14.40 6.10
C PHE A 50 9.14 15.06 7.43
N GLU A 51 8.64 14.57 8.57
CA GLU A 51 9.05 15.03 9.89
C GLU A 51 10.51 14.63 10.20
N HIS A 52 10.93 13.44 9.79
CA HIS A 52 12.31 12.96 9.92
C HIS A 52 13.28 13.80 9.09
N ASP A 53 12.97 14.06 7.81
CA ASP A 53 13.72 14.97 6.94
C ASP A 53 13.89 16.37 7.58
N ALA A 54 12.83 16.89 8.21
CA ALA A 54 12.91 18.16 8.93
C ALA A 54 13.81 18.09 10.19
N LYS A 55 13.89 16.93 10.86
CA LYS A 55 14.71 16.72 12.08
C LYS A 55 16.21 16.62 11.81
N GLU A 56 16.64 16.42 10.56
CA GLU A 56 18.07 16.47 10.23
C GLU A 56 18.67 17.87 10.45
N VAL A 57 17.83 18.89 10.55
CA VAL A 57 18.22 20.25 10.96
C VAL A 57 18.55 20.29 12.44
N LYS A 58 19.81 20.62 12.75
CA LYS A 58 20.31 20.71 14.12
C LYS A 58 19.75 21.90 14.91
N ASP A 59 19.43 23.00 14.23
CA ASP A 59 18.86 24.19 14.85
C ASP A 59 17.37 23.95 15.17
N ASP A 60 17.02 24.09 16.45
CA ASP A 60 15.68 23.81 16.94
C ASP A 60 14.61 24.75 16.37
N ALA A 61 14.95 26.04 16.18
CA ALA A 61 14.03 27.04 15.66
C ALA A 61 13.80 26.87 14.15
N GLU A 62 14.86 26.56 13.39
CA GLU A 62 14.74 26.22 11.98
C GLU A 62 13.96 24.92 11.77
N ARG A 63 14.20 23.90 12.61
CA ARG A 63 13.45 22.65 12.58
C ARG A 63 11.95 22.87 12.83
N GLU A 64 11.60 23.61 13.87
CA GLU A 64 10.20 23.93 14.17
C GLU A 64 9.55 24.70 13.01
N ARG A 65 10.29 25.65 12.43
CA ARG A 65 9.84 26.38 11.25
C ARG A 65 9.60 25.46 10.06
N ARG A 66 10.51 24.53 9.74
CA ARG A 66 10.31 23.56 8.64
C ARG A 66 9.09 22.69 8.87
N ILE A 67 8.88 22.19 10.08
CA ILE A 67 7.67 21.40 10.41
C ILE A 67 6.40 22.24 10.15
N LYS A 68 6.41 23.50 10.59
CA LYS A 68 5.26 24.42 10.43
C LYS A 68 5.00 24.82 8.98
N ASP A 69 6.04 25.06 8.20
CA ASP A 69 5.95 25.59 6.84
C ASP A 69 5.88 24.47 5.77
N GLU A 70 6.39 23.27 6.06
CA GLU A 70 6.46 22.14 5.13
C GLU A 70 5.55 20.97 5.48
N VAL A 71 5.57 20.50 6.72
CA VAL A 71 4.82 19.29 7.11
C VAL A 71 3.35 19.60 7.37
N HIS A 72 3.08 20.59 8.24
CA HIS A 72 1.71 20.91 8.64
C HIS A 72 0.80 21.29 7.46
N PRO A 73 1.23 22.08 6.45
CA PRO A 73 0.39 22.41 5.31
C PRO A 73 -0.04 21.19 4.50
N LEU A 74 0.81 20.17 4.41
CA LEU A 74 0.56 18.93 3.67
C LEU A 74 -0.31 17.96 4.46
N PHE A 75 0.02 17.70 5.73
CA PHE A 75 -0.57 16.61 6.51
C PHE A 75 -1.54 17.06 7.62
N GLY A 76 -1.49 18.33 8.01
CA GLY A 76 -2.20 18.92 9.14
C GLY A 76 -1.32 19.00 10.40
N PRO A 77 -1.53 19.99 11.29
CA PRO A 77 -0.82 20.10 12.55
C PRO A 77 -1.15 18.93 13.49
N LYS A 78 -0.23 18.58 14.40
CA LYS A 78 -0.51 17.59 15.45
C LYS A 78 -1.53 18.20 16.43
N PRO A 79 -2.61 17.49 16.80
CA PRO A 79 -3.42 17.91 17.93
C PRO A 79 -2.55 17.91 19.19
N LYS A 80 -2.70 18.93 20.06
CA LYS A 80 -2.08 18.88 21.39
C LYS A 80 -2.70 17.69 22.12
N SER A 81 -1.88 16.72 22.51
CA SER A 81 -2.35 15.57 23.30
C SER A 81 -2.79 16.10 24.67
N GLY A 82 -4.09 16.04 24.94
CA GLY A 82 -4.70 16.51 26.17
C GLY A 82 -4.50 15.55 27.33
N ASN A 83 -3.26 15.17 27.67
CA ASN A 83 -2.98 14.54 28.96
C ASN A 83 -2.77 15.60 30.07
N GLN A 84 -3.78 16.47 30.22
CA GLN A 84 -4.05 17.25 31.43
C GLN A 84 -5.50 17.05 31.90
N GLN A 85 -6.10 15.88 31.65
CA GLN A 85 -7.23 15.42 32.44
C GLN A 85 -6.70 14.82 33.75
N GLY A 86 -6.37 15.72 34.67
CA GLY A 86 -5.84 15.38 35.98
C GLY A 86 -5.18 16.56 36.70
N ARG A 87 -5.80 17.74 36.66
CA ARG A 87 -5.68 18.85 37.64
C ARG A 87 -6.47 20.06 37.13
N GLN A 88 -7.80 20.01 37.27
CA GLN A 88 -8.50 21.24 37.58
C GLN A 88 -8.17 21.56 39.03
N GLU A 89 -7.45 22.65 39.25
CA GLU A 89 -7.61 23.62 40.34
C GLU A 89 -6.35 24.50 40.42
N LYS A 90 -6.42 25.69 39.82
CA LYS A 90 -6.45 26.94 40.60
C LYS A 90 -6.53 28.15 39.67
N GLN A 91 -7.43 29.04 40.07
CA GLN A 91 -7.56 30.42 39.59
C GLN A 91 -6.21 31.14 39.59
N GLY A 92 -6.06 32.06 38.64
CA GLY A 92 -4.99 33.04 38.60
C GLY A 92 -5.19 33.97 37.41
N GLU A 93 -5.91 35.07 37.62
CA GLU A 93 -5.93 36.22 36.73
C GLU A 93 -4.50 36.78 36.61
N GLY A 94 -4.05 37.02 35.37
CA GLY A 94 -2.86 37.83 35.06
C GLY A 94 -1.56 37.06 34.83
N SER A 95 -1.18 36.89 33.56
CA SER A 95 0.01 37.57 32.99
C SER A 95 0.18 37.22 31.51
N ALA A 96 0.69 38.19 30.77
CA ALA A 96 0.98 38.12 29.35
C ALA A 96 2.05 37.05 29.04
N GLY A 97 1.72 36.15 28.12
CA GLY A 97 2.64 35.11 27.65
C GLY A 97 1.94 33.90 27.04
N ALA A 98 0.78 34.09 26.39
CA ALA A 98 0.11 32.99 25.71
C ALA A 98 0.90 32.67 24.43
N ALA A 99 1.80 31.68 24.51
CA ALA A 99 2.35 31.04 23.32
C ALA A 99 1.17 30.63 22.42
N SER A 100 1.04 31.30 21.28
CA SER A 100 -0.08 31.18 20.37
C SER A 100 -0.33 29.70 20.08
N THR A 101 -1.53 29.20 20.41
CA THR A 101 -1.88 27.82 20.08
C THR A 101 -1.85 27.69 18.57
N PRO A 102 -1.10 26.72 17.99
CA PRO A 102 -1.08 26.55 16.55
C PRO A 102 -2.53 26.32 16.09
N ALA A 103 -3.01 27.17 15.20
CA ALA A 103 -4.35 27.05 14.65
C ALA A 103 -4.50 25.65 14.05
N LEU A 104 -5.52 24.90 14.48
CA LEU A 104 -5.83 23.61 13.89
C LEU A 104 -6.42 23.82 12.50
N PHE A 105 -5.87 23.14 11.50
CA PHE A 105 -6.39 23.17 10.13
C PHE A 105 -6.21 21.81 9.47
N ALA A 106 -7.03 21.50 8.47
CA ALA A 106 -6.88 20.26 7.71
C ALA A 106 -5.72 20.36 6.71
N GLY A 107 -4.88 19.32 6.68
CA GLY A 107 -3.80 19.18 5.68
C GLY A 107 -4.32 19.20 4.24
N ALA A 108 -3.45 19.58 3.30
CA ALA A 108 -3.78 19.69 1.89
C ALA A 108 -3.96 18.33 1.19
N LEU A 109 -3.17 17.33 1.57
CA LEU A 109 -3.11 16.06 0.85
C LEU A 109 -4.25 15.12 1.27
N VAL A 110 -4.84 14.46 0.28
CA VAL A 110 -5.89 13.46 0.43
C VAL A 110 -5.34 12.13 -0.06
N PHE A 111 -5.30 11.13 0.82
CA PHE A 111 -4.82 9.79 0.51
C PHE A 111 -6.03 8.87 0.33
N THR A 112 -5.98 7.99 -0.66
CA THR A 112 -6.85 6.81 -0.70
C THR A 112 -6.14 5.63 -0.08
N GLU A 113 -6.91 4.61 0.29
CA GLU A 113 -6.35 3.31 0.65
C GLU A 113 -5.53 2.74 -0.51
N ALA A 114 -4.51 1.93 -0.21
CA ALA A 114 -3.83 1.15 -1.24
C ALA A 114 -4.50 -0.20 -1.39
N ARG A 115 -5.01 -0.50 -2.58
CA ARG A 115 -5.68 -1.76 -2.90
C ARG A 115 -4.71 -2.72 -3.56
N LEU A 116 -4.77 -3.99 -3.19
CA LEU A 116 -3.98 -5.06 -3.83
C LEU A 116 -4.38 -5.16 -5.30
N VAL A 117 -3.40 -5.06 -6.21
CA VAL A 117 -3.61 -5.20 -7.65
C VAL A 117 -2.92 -6.41 -8.26
N ALA A 118 -1.85 -6.88 -7.63
CA ALA A 118 -1.17 -8.11 -8.01
C ALA A 118 -0.64 -8.81 -6.75
N TYR A 119 -1.10 -10.04 -6.53
CA TYR A 119 -0.72 -10.91 -5.43
C TYR A 119 0.37 -11.89 -5.88
N ALA A 120 1.45 -12.04 -5.10
CA ALA A 120 2.46 -13.05 -5.38
C ALA A 120 2.02 -14.42 -4.87
N ALA A 121 1.64 -15.31 -5.77
CA ALA A 121 1.23 -16.68 -5.44
C ALA A 121 2.24 -17.70 -5.97
N ARG A 122 2.54 -18.74 -5.18
CA ARG A 122 3.45 -19.81 -5.63
C ARG A 122 2.84 -20.53 -6.82
N SER A 123 3.71 -20.97 -7.73
CA SER A 123 3.29 -21.71 -8.92
C SER A 123 4.27 -22.85 -9.21
N LEU A 124 3.80 -23.88 -9.91
CA LEU A 124 4.68 -24.92 -10.45
C LEU A 124 5.32 -24.50 -11.79
N ASN A 125 4.80 -23.46 -12.45
CA ASN A 125 5.27 -23.00 -13.75
C ASN A 125 6.47 -22.05 -13.62
N ARG A 126 6.54 -21.30 -12.51
CA ARG A 126 7.60 -20.35 -12.13
C ARG A 126 7.65 -20.25 -10.61
N PRO A 127 8.75 -19.74 -9.99
CA PRO A 127 8.83 -19.63 -8.52
C PRO A 127 7.60 -18.97 -7.88
N PHE A 128 7.04 -17.95 -8.53
CA PHE A 128 5.71 -17.41 -8.26
C PHE A 128 5.17 -16.69 -9.50
N LEU A 129 3.88 -16.37 -9.48
CA LEU A 129 3.20 -15.55 -10.46
C LEU A 129 2.49 -14.37 -9.78
N TYR A 130 2.30 -13.29 -10.53
CA TYR A 130 1.53 -12.13 -10.10
C TYR A 130 0.08 -12.36 -10.47
N VAL A 131 -0.74 -12.70 -9.50
CA VAL A 131 -2.14 -13.09 -9.71
C VAL A 131 -3.05 -11.91 -9.42
N THR A 132 -4.02 -11.69 -10.29
CA THR A 132 -5.09 -10.71 -10.13
C THR A 132 -6.41 -11.28 -10.66
N CYS A 133 -7.47 -10.50 -10.63
CA CYS A 133 -8.76 -10.88 -11.20
C CYS A 133 -9.43 -9.72 -11.94
N ARG A 134 -10.52 -10.01 -12.65
CA ARG A 134 -11.23 -9.02 -13.47
C ARG A 134 -11.79 -7.90 -12.59
N LEU A 135 -12.37 -8.24 -11.45
CA LEU A 135 -12.91 -7.26 -10.49
C LEU A 135 -11.84 -6.25 -10.03
N VAL A 136 -10.62 -6.71 -9.76
CA VAL A 136 -9.52 -5.83 -9.31
C VAL A 136 -9.14 -4.82 -10.40
N LEU A 137 -8.96 -5.28 -11.64
CA LEU A 137 -8.59 -4.42 -12.77
C LEU A 137 -9.71 -3.44 -13.15
N GLU A 138 -10.97 -3.89 -13.14
CA GLU A 138 -12.14 -3.04 -13.39
C GLU A 138 -12.23 -1.91 -12.36
N ARG A 139 -12.10 -2.25 -11.07
CA ARG A 139 -12.13 -1.27 -9.98
C ARG A 139 -10.99 -0.27 -10.08
N LEU A 140 -9.78 -0.72 -10.40
CA LEU A 140 -8.64 0.18 -10.61
C LEU A 140 -8.92 1.14 -11.77
N GLY A 141 -9.42 0.63 -12.91
CA GLY A 141 -9.81 1.47 -14.05
C GLY A 141 -10.88 2.49 -13.70
N ARG A 142 -11.92 2.09 -12.96
CA ARG A 142 -12.98 2.99 -12.48
C ARG A 142 -12.41 4.09 -11.58
N ASP A 143 -11.54 3.74 -10.65
CA ASP A 143 -10.96 4.66 -9.68
C ASP A 143 -10.03 5.69 -10.35
N LEU A 144 -9.23 5.27 -11.34
CA LEU A 144 -8.38 6.17 -12.13
C LEU A 144 -9.20 7.17 -12.95
N ARG A 145 -10.32 6.72 -13.56
CA ARG A 145 -11.26 7.61 -14.26
C ARG A 145 -11.90 8.60 -13.30
N ALA A 146 -12.36 8.14 -12.13
CA ALA A 146 -12.94 9.00 -11.09
C ALA A 146 -11.95 10.04 -10.56
N ALA A 147 -10.65 9.71 -10.53
CA ALA A 147 -9.59 10.64 -10.16
C ALA A 147 -9.18 11.62 -11.28
N GLY A 148 -9.78 11.53 -12.47
CA GLY A 148 -9.43 12.35 -13.64
C GLY A 148 -8.04 12.05 -14.21
N ILE A 149 -7.46 10.90 -13.88
CA ILE A 149 -6.13 10.47 -14.34
C ILE A 149 -6.22 9.78 -15.71
N GLY A 150 -7.40 9.26 -16.05
CA GLY A 150 -7.63 8.46 -17.26
C GLY A 150 -7.43 6.98 -16.95
N ASP A 151 -6.59 6.30 -17.71
CA ASP A 151 -6.22 4.91 -17.47
C ASP A 151 -4.70 4.70 -17.47
N LEU A 152 -4.27 3.57 -16.92
CA LEU A 152 -2.91 3.08 -17.07
C LEU A 152 -2.82 2.26 -18.37
N GLY A 153 -3.19 2.82 -19.52
CA GLY A 153 -3.13 2.11 -20.81
C GLY A 153 -4.25 1.08 -21.00
N SER A 154 -5.51 1.52 -20.82
CA SER A 154 -6.76 0.76 -20.87
C SER A 154 -6.76 -0.54 -20.06
N LEU A 155 -7.26 -0.46 -18.81
CA LEU A 155 -7.44 -1.62 -17.91
C LEU A 155 -8.68 -2.48 -18.25
N SER A 156 -9.20 -2.39 -19.48
CA SER A 156 -10.40 -3.13 -19.89
C SER A 156 -10.02 -4.46 -20.51
N LEU A 157 -10.38 -5.56 -19.87
CA LEU A 157 -10.35 -6.89 -20.49
C LEU A 157 -11.66 -7.12 -21.27
N PRO A 158 -11.65 -7.85 -22.39
CA PRO A 158 -12.88 -8.25 -23.10
C PRO A 158 -13.84 -8.95 -22.14
N ALA A 159 -15.14 -8.70 -22.28
CA ALA A 159 -16.15 -9.38 -21.48
C ALA A 159 -16.07 -10.89 -21.74
N GLY A 160 -16.10 -11.70 -20.67
CA GLY A 160 -16.39 -13.12 -20.78
C GLY A 160 -15.26 -14.09 -20.43
N SER A 161 -15.74 -15.30 -20.20
CA SER A 161 -15.12 -16.58 -19.80
C SER A 161 -14.47 -16.64 -18.41
N ASP A 162 -14.70 -17.78 -17.74
CA ASP A 162 -13.92 -18.28 -16.58
C ASP A 162 -12.51 -18.75 -17.01
N GLU A 163 -12.03 -18.32 -18.18
CA GLU A 163 -10.69 -18.62 -18.64
C GLU A 163 -9.66 -17.81 -17.87
N VAL A 164 -8.52 -18.45 -17.64
CA VAL A 164 -7.33 -17.79 -17.11
C VAL A 164 -6.64 -17.04 -18.24
N LEU A 165 -6.35 -15.76 -18.03
CA LEU A 165 -5.57 -14.97 -18.97
C LEU A 165 -4.13 -14.82 -18.47
N VAL A 166 -3.16 -14.98 -19.38
CA VAL A 166 -1.73 -14.83 -19.07
C VAL A 166 -1.09 -13.73 -19.92
N ALA A 167 -0.21 -12.94 -19.32
CA ALA A 167 0.55 -11.90 -20.04
C ALA A 167 1.69 -12.48 -20.91
N ASP A 168 2.13 -13.71 -20.63
CA ASP A 168 3.22 -14.37 -21.32
C ASP A 168 2.75 -15.67 -21.97
N LYS A 169 2.90 -15.76 -23.29
CA LYS A 169 2.50 -16.92 -24.10
C LYS A 169 3.11 -18.24 -23.64
N SER A 170 4.26 -18.24 -22.97
CA SER A 170 4.86 -19.46 -22.43
C SER A 170 4.01 -20.12 -21.35
N LEU A 171 3.20 -19.35 -20.61
CA LEU A 171 2.31 -19.86 -19.56
C LEU A 171 1.04 -20.52 -20.11
N ALA A 172 0.66 -20.24 -21.37
CA ALA A 172 -0.49 -20.85 -22.04
C ALA A 172 -0.17 -22.18 -22.75
N ARG A 173 1.05 -22.72 -22.60
CA ARG A 173 1.51 -23.95 -23.29
C ARG A 173 1.42 -25.21 -22.44
N ALA A 174 1.06 -25.08 -21.17
CA ALA A 174 1.01 -26.16 -20.20
C ALA A 174 -0.07 -25.85 -19.16
N PRO A 175 -0.53 -26.84 -18.38
CA PRO A 175 -1.38 -26.59 -17.23
C PRO A 175 -0.76 -25.53 -16.31
N LEU A 176 -1.60 -24.64 -15.79
CA LEU A 176 -1.19 -23.61 -14.86
C LEU A 176 -1.58 -24.06 -13.45
N VAL A 177 -0.60 -24.13 -12.56
CA VAL A 177 -0.83 -24.46 -11.15
C VAL A 177 -0.41 -23.27 -10.31
N ILE A 178 -1.36 -22.73 -9.54
CA ILE A 178 -1.20 -21.59 -8.64
C ILE A 178 -1.67 -22.04 -7.26
N GLU A 179 -0.75 -22.24 -6.33
CA GLU A 179 -1.04 -22.89 -5.04
C GLU A 179 -1.81 -24.22 -5.23
N ASP A 180 -3.04 -24.33 -4.73
CA ASP A 180 -3.95 -25.47 -4.88
C ASP A 180 -4.93 -25.35 -6.07
N LEU A 181 -4.85 -24.26 -6.83
CA LEU A 181 -5.66 -24.01 -8.03
C LEU A 181 -4.98 -24.62 -9.26
N VAL A 182 -5.71 -25.45 -10.00
CA VAL A 182 -5.19 -26.17 -11.17
C VAL A 182 -6.06 -25.86 -12.39
N TYR A 183 -5.44 -25.33 -13.44
CA TYR A 183 -6.09 -25.02 -14.72
C TYR A 183 -5.45 -25.88 -15.82
N LEU A 184 -6.24 -26.72 -16.50
CA LEU A 184 -5.73 -27.67 -17.48
C LEU A 184 -5.74 -27.09 -18.91
N ASP A 185 -6.88 -26.57 -19.36
CA ASP A 185 -7.11 -26.30 -20.79
C ASP A 185 -7.61 -24.87 -21.07
N ALA A 186 -8.20 -24.20 -20.09
CA ALA A 186 -8.83 -22.87 -20.23
C ALA A 186 -7.84 -21.73 -19.94
N ILE A 187 -6.68 -21.72 -20.63
CA ILE A 187 -5.62 -20.72 -20.44
C ILE A 187 -5.32 -20.03 -21.77
N ALA A 188 -5.56 -18.73 -21.83
CA ALA A 188 -5.35 -17.92 -23.03
C ALA A 188 -4.31 -16.82 -22.80
N GLU A 189 -3.41 -16.64 -23.76
CA GLU A 189 -2.56 -15.46 -23.79
C GLU A 189 -3.38 -14.23 -24.21
N SER A 190 -3.09 -13.08 -23.60
CA SER A 190 -3.78 -11.83 -23.88
C SER A 190 -2.81 -10.68 -24.07
N ALA A 191 -2.73 -10.15 -25.30
CA ALA A 191 -1.98 -8.94 -25.62
C ALA A 191 -2.47 -7.72 -24.82
N THR A 192 -3.78 -7.66 -24.52
CA THR A 192 -4.34 -6.63 -23.63
C THR A 192 -3.78 -6.77 -22.22
N LEU A 193 -3.76 -7.99 -21.67
CA LEU A 193 -3.17 -8.23 -20.36
C LEU A 193 -1.67 -7.92 -20.34
N LYS A 194 -0.95 -8.18 -21.43
CA LYS A 194 0.46 -7.79 -21.57
C LYS A 194 0.64 -6.28 -21.42
N GLY A 195 -0.17 -5.47 -22.10
CA GLY A 195 -0.15 -4.00 -21.97
C GLY A 195 -0.54 -3.51 -20.56
N ILE A 196 -1.47 -4.20 -19.90
CA ILE A 196 -1.80 -3.95 -18.48
C ILE A 196 -0.58 -4.26 -17.59
N ALA A 197 0.10 -5.39 -17.82
CA ALA A 197 1.26 -5.79 -17.04
C ALA A 197 2.41 -4.78 -17.14
N GLU A 198 2.71 -4.30 -18.36
CA GLU A 198 3.66 -3.20 -18.60
C GLU A 198 3.26 -1.92 -17.86
N SER A 199 1.96 -1.67 -17.77
CA SER A 199 1.44 -0.49 -17.10
C SER A 199 1.49 -0.57 -15.59
N LEU A 200 1.24 -1.75 -15.01
CA LEU A 200 1.46 -2.02 -13.60
C LEU A 200 2.95 -2.00 -13.25
N ALA A 201 3.83 -2.49 -14.13
CA ALA A 201 5.27 -2.47 -13.91
C ALA A 201 5.83 -1.04 -13.76
N ARG A 202 5.28 -0.06 -14.49
CA ARG A 202 5.64 1.37 -14.34
C ARG A 202 5.34 1.94 -12.94
N LEU A 203 4.56 1.25 -12.11
CA LEU A 203 4.27 1.61 -10.73
C LEU A 203 5.39 1.21 -9.76
N LEU A 204 6.38 0.40 -10.17
CA LEU A 204 7.60 0.16 -9.38
C LEU A 204 8.67 1.21 -9.69
N PRO A 205 9.68 1.48 -8.84
CA PRO A 205 10.79 2.39 -9.16
C PRO A 205 11.55 2.02 -10.45
N ASP A 206 12.13 3.00 -11.16
CA ASP A 206 12.78 2.76 -12.48
C ASP A 206 14.04 1.90 -12.37
N ARG A 207 14.71 1.93 -11.22
CA ARG A 207 15.90 1.10 -10.95
C ARG A 207 15.61 -0.39 -10.80
N GLU A 208 14.35 -0.78 -10.60
CA GLU A 208 13.94 -2.16 -10.34
C GLU A 208 13.58 -2.90 -11.64
N GLU A 209 14.48 -2.83 -12.63
CA GLU A 209 14.24 -3.34 -13.99
C GLU A 209 13.84 -4.82 -14.02
N GLU A 210 14.55 -5.66 -13.26
CA GLU A 210 14.25 -7.11 -13.22
C GLU A 210 12.91 -7.42 -12.56
N THR A 211 12.55 -6.65 -11.52
CA THR A 211 11.24 -6.81 -10.86
C THR A 211 10.11 -6.38 -11.79
N ARG A 212 10.30 -5.27 -12.53
CA ARG A 212 9.36 -4.82 -13.57
C ARG A 212 9.17 -5.87 -14.67
N ASN A 213 10.26 -6.41 -15.20
CA ASN A 213 10.26 -7.50 -16.19
C ASN A 213 9.52 -8.74 -15.66
N ARG A 214 9.67 -9.05 -14.37
CA ARG A 214 8.93 -10.15 -13.72
C ARG A 214 7.44 -9.88 -13.65
N VAL A 215 6.99 -8.66 -13.33
CA VAL A 215 5.56 -8.27 -13.37
C VAL A 215 5.02 -8.41 -14.80
N GLU A 216 5.74 -7.85 -15.77
CA GLU A 216 5.37 -7.87 -17.19
C GLU A 216 5.20 -9.27 -17.78
N LYS A 217 5.97 -10.24 -17.30
CA LYS A 217 5.91 -11.64 -17.77
C LYS A 217 5.09 -12.54 -16.88
N GLY A 218 4.85 -12.15 -15.64
CA GLY A 218 4.27 -13.00 -14.59
C GLY A 218 2.82 -12.67 -14.25
N LEU A 219 2.23 -11.62 -14.84
CA LEU A 219 0.85 -11.26 -14.56
C LEU A 219 -0.15 -12.28 -15.15
N VAL A 220 -1.05 -12.74 -14.30
CA VAL A 220 -2.11 -13.70 -14.60
C VAL A 220 -3.43 -13.19 -14.04
N VAL A 221 -4.50 -13.29 -14.81
CA VAL A 221 -5.88 -13.03 -14.39
C VAL A 221 -6.58 -14.36 -14.24
N ILE A 222 -7.08 -14.64 -13.04
CA ILE A 222 -7.88 -15.84 -12.74
C ILE A 222 -9.35 -15.44 -12.45
N PRO A 223 -10.29 -16.40 -12.39
CA PRO A 223 -11.67 -16.13 -11.99
C PRO A 223 -11.75 -15.39 -10.64
N ASP A 224 -12.71 -14.47 -10.52
CA ASP A 224 -12.86 -13.63 -9.32
C ASP A 224 -13.08 -14.46 -8.03
N GLY A 225 -13.81 -15.58 -8.15
CA GLY A 225 -14.04 -16.51 -7.05
C GLY A 225 -12.76 -17.16 -6.54
N ASP A 226 -11.92 -17.66 -7.46
CA ASP A 226 -10.64 -18.29 -7.13
C ASP A 226 -9.66 -17.28 -6.55
N PHE A 227 -9.61 -16.07 -7.09
CA PHE A 227 -8.82 -14.97 -6.52
C PHE A 227 -9.27 -14.63 -5.10
N SER A 228 -10.59 -14.60 -4.85
CA SER A 228 -11.13 -14.33 -3.52
C SER A 228 -10.72 -15.39 -2.49
N VAL A 229 -10.71 -16.67 -2.87
CA VAL A 229 -10.24 -17.75 -1.99
C VAL A 229 -8.73 -17.61 -1.75
N LEU A 230 -7.96 -17.36 -2.80
CA LEU A 230 -6.50 -17.24 -2.75
C LEU A 230 -6.07 -16.13 -1.76
N VAL A 231 -6.59 -14.92 -1.90
CA VAL A 231 -6.17 -13.77 -1.08
C VAL A 231 -6.79 -13.73 0.32
N ARG A 232 -7.79 -14.58 0.60
CA ARG A 232 -8.31 -14.78 1.96
C ARG A 232 -7.48 -15.76 2.77
N ARG A 233 -6.67 -16.59 2.10
CA ARG A 233 -5.77 -17.58 2.72
C ARG A 233 -4.33 -17.05 2.76
N LEU A 234 -4.16 -15.85 3.29
CA LEU A 234 -2.84 -15.28 3.45
C LEU A 234 -1.98 -16.14 4.41
N PRO A 235 -0.65 -16.09 4.27
CA PRO A 235 0.27 -16.68 5.23
C PRO A 235 -0.06 -16.28 6.67
N VAL A 236 -0.13 -17.28 7.56
CA VAL A 236 -0.29 -17.08 9.00
C VAL A 236 0.95 -17.60 9.70
N ARG A 237 1.55 -16.77 10.54
CA ARG A 237 2.76 -17.09 11.31
C ARG A 237 2.42 -17.22 12.78
N ALA A 238 2.75 -18.38 13.35
CA ALA A 238 2.78 -18.56 14.80
C ALA A 238 4.02 -17.85 15.38
N ARG A 239 3.81 -17.02 16.40
CA ARG A 239 4.88 -16.36 17.15
C ARG A 239 4.78 -16.74 18.61
N ILE A 240 5.95 -16.89 19.22
CA ILE A 240 6.04 -17.19 20.64
C ILE A 240 6.92 -16.18 21.36
N ARG A 241 6.60 -15.96 22.64
CA ARG A 241 7.48 -15.28 23.58
C ARG A 241 8.04 -16.32 24.53
N LEU A 242 9.35 -16.44 24.55
CA LEU A 242 10.05 -17.29 25.51
C LEU A 242 10.32 -16.49 26.79
N ASP A 243 10.20 -17.16 27.94
CA ASP A 243 10.68 -16.63 29.21
C ASP A 243 12.22 -16.71 29.32
N ASP A 244 12.77 -16.22 30.44
CA ASP A 244 14.22 -16.27 30.70
C ASP A 244 14.78 -17.70 30.76
N ASN A 245 13.92 -18.69 31.02
CA ASN A 245 14.25 -20.12 31.02
C ASN A 245 14.06 -20.79 29.65
N LYS A 246 13.75 -20.00 28.60
CA LYS A 246 13.46 -20.46 27.24
C LYS A 246 12.24 -21.38 27.13
N THR A 247 11.26 -21.20 28.02
CA THR A 247 9.98 -21.93 28.00
C THR A 247 8.83 -21.00 27.60
N THR A 248 7.71 -21.59 27.19
CA THR A 248 6.47 -20.88 26.83
C THR A 248 5.44 -20.91 27.98
N SER A 249 5.86 -21.22 29.20
CA SER A 249 4.98 -21.64 30.31
C SER A 249 4.38 -20.52 31.16
N GLY A 250 4.58 -19.24 30.81
CA GLY A 250 3.97 -18.11 31.53
C GLY A 250 2.46 -18.00 31.33
N ASP A 251 1.76 -17.51 32.37
CA ASP A 251 0.29 -17.43 32.45
C ASP A 251 -0.36 -16.40 31.50
N ASP A 252 0.42 -15.49 30.89
CA ASP A 252 -0.07 -14.34 30.12
C ASP A 252 -0.19 -14.56 28.59
N GLY A 253 -0.18 -15.82 28.13
CA GLY A 253 -0.28 -16.14 26.70
C GLY A 253 1.04 -15.90 25.96
N ASN A 254 1.73 -16.98 25.62
CA ASN A 254 3.05 -16.95 24.98
C ASN A 254 3.03 -17.41 23.53
N LEU A 255 1.86 -17.62 22.93
CA LEU A 255 1.68 -18.04 21.55
C LEU A 255 0.55 -17.22 20.94
N TRP A 256 0.79 -16.65 19.76
CA TRP A 256 -0.23 -15.95 18.97
C TRP A 256 0.03 -16.14 17.47
N TYR A 257 -0.99 -15.88 16.67
CA TYR A 257 -0.98 -16.03 15.22
C TYR A 257 -1.16 -14.67 14.54
N GLU A 258 -0.23 -14.36 13.62
CA GLU A 258 -0.24 -13.14 12.84
C GLU A 258 -0.43 -13.48 11.36
N GLU A 259 -1.41 -12.86 10.71
CA GLU A 259 -1.58 -12.92 9.26
C GLU A 259 -0.66 -11.90 8.58
N GLN A 260 -0.12 -12.24 7.41
CA GLN A 260 0.81 -11.39 6.68
C GLN A 260 0.54 -11.46 5.19
N VAL A 261 0.59 -10.32 4.51
CA VAL A 261 0.69 -10.31 3.04
C VAL A 261 2.13 -10.69 2.68
N PRO A 262 2.38 -11.62 1.74
CA PRO A 262 3.73 -12.00 1.36
C PRO A 262 4.48 -10.84 0.70
N ALA A 263 5.80 -10.97 0.61
CA ALA A 263 6.60 -10.13 -0.26
C ALA A 263 6.14 -10.26 -1.72
N ASP A 264 6.66 -9.37 -2.58
CA ASP A 264 6.38 -9.32 -4.01
C ASP A 264 4.91 -9.04 -4.40
N CYS A 265 4.11 -8.46 -3.51
CA CYS A 265 2.77 -7.96 -3.81
C CYS A 265 2.80 -6.49 -4.25
N LEU A 266 1.94 -6.12 -5.22
CA LEU A 266 1.76 -4.75 -5.67
C LEU A 266 0.40 -4.21 -5.22
N PHE A 267 0.44 -3.07 -4.54
CA PHE A 267 -0.72 -2.28 -4.17
C PHE A 267 -0.73 -0.94 -4.92
N VAL A 268 -1.93 -0.39 -5.13
CA VAL A 268 -2.12 0.92 -5.75
C VAL A 268 -2.96 1.83 -4.88
N SER A 269 -2.44 3.04 -4.64
CA SER A 269 -3.14 4.14 -3.97
C SER A 269 -3.12 5.39 -4.85
N MET A 270 -3.98 6.35 -4.53
CA MET A 270 -4.00 7.66 -5.15
C MET A 270 -3.80 8.74 -4.08
N ILE A 271 -3.01 9.75 -4.43
CA ILE A 271 -2.84 10.95 -3.61
C ILE A 271 -3.34 12.15 -4.41
N GLY A 272 -4.36 12.83 -3.86
CA GLY A 272 -4.92 14.06 -4.37
C GLY A 272 -4.64 15.25 -3.45
N ALA A 273 -5.19 16.40 -3.80
CA ALA A 273 -5.16 17.59 -2.97
C ALA A 273 -6.58 18.14 -2.78
N ARG A 274 -6.83 18.76 -1.63
CA ARG A 274 -8.08 19.47 -1.36
C ARG A 274 -8.27 20.61 -2.38
N ARG A 275 -9.53 21.00 -2.59
CA ARG A 275 -9.88 22.11 -3.51
C ARG A 275 -9.05 23.35 -3.22
N GLY A 276 -8.44 23.93 -4.25
CA GLY A 276 -7.58 25.10 -4.15
C GLY A 276 -6.17 24.85 -3.60
N ARG A 277 -5.79 23.60 -3.33
CA ARG A 277 -4.48 23.21 -2.78
C ARG A 277 -3.65 22.36 -3.75
N GLY A 278 -3.91 22.47 -5.05
CA GLY A 278 -3.25 21.65 -6.08
C GLY A 278 -1.71 21.75 -6.07
N ALA A 279 -1.17 22.95 -5.82
CA ALA A 279 0.28 23.18 -5.75
C ALA A 279 0.98 22.39 -4.62
N ASP A 280 0.25 22.01 -3.57
CA ASP A 280 0.81 21.18 -2.49
C ASP A 280 1.09 19.74 -2.94
N LEU A 281 0.43 19.28 -4.01
CA LEU A 281 0.70 17.98 -4.62
C LEU A 281 2.08 17.94 -5.27
N ASP A 282 2.53 19.07 -5.85
CA ASP A 282 3.86 19.19 -6.44
C ASP A 282 4.96 19.18 -5.38
N ARG A 283 4.67 19.72 -4.18
CA ARG A 283 5.61 19.65 -3.03
C ARG A 283 5.86 18.21 -2.61
N LEU A 284 4.82 17.38 -2.56
CA LEU A 284 4.97 15.95 -2.31
C LEU A 284 5.80 15.29 -3.43
N ARG A 285 5.52 15.62 -4.70
CA ARG A 285 6.23 15.06 -5.85
C ARG A 285 7.73 15.37 -5.81
N THR A 286 8.12 16.60 -5.47
CA THR A 286 9.54 17.01 -5.39
C THR A 286 10.31 16.26 -4.31
N LYS A 287 9.63 15.91 -3.20
CA LYS A 287 10.20 15.14 -2.09
C LYS A 287 9.80 13.66 -2.10
N SER A 288 9.34 13.12 -3.23
CA SER A 288 8.86 11.73 -3.32
C SER A 288 9.92 10.68 -2.99
N ARG A 289 11.21 11.02 -3.17
CA ARG A 289 12.34 10.16 -2.80
C ARG A 289 12.38 9.81 -1.31
N LEU A 290 11.82 10.66 -0.45
CA LEU A 290 11.70 10.36 0.99
C LEU A 290 10.82 9.14 1.28
N LEU A 291 9.97 8.75 0.32
CA LEU A 291 9.05 7.63 0.46
C LEU A 291 9.53 6.38 -0.27
N GLU A 292 10.51 6.49 -1.16
CA GLU A 292 10.83 5.45 -2.13
C GLU A 292 11.13 4.09 -1.49
N VAL A 293 11.78 4.10 -0.32
CA VAL A 293 11.86 2.95 0.59
C VAL A 293 11.13 3.34 1.86
N SER A 294 10.03 2.66 2.17
CA SER A 294 9.19 2.96 3.32
C SER A 294 8.94 1.71 4.15
N GLN A 295 8.95 1.86 5.47
CA GLN A 295 8.37 0.87 6.37
C GLN A 295 6.87 1.17 6.52
N ILE A 296 6.02 0.18 6.27
CA ILE A 296 4.56 0.29 6.34
C ILE A 296 4.03 -0.83 7.23
N GLY A 297 3.20 -0.49 8.21
CA GLY A 297 2.60 -1.47 9.13
C GLY A 297 3.45 -1.73 10.37
N GLY A 298 3.18 -2.84 11.05
CA GLY A 298 3.91 -3.25 12.26
C GLY A 298 5.18 -4.03 11.95
N ASN A 299 5.77 -4.62 13.00
CA ASN A 299 6.85 -5.60 12.89
C ASN A 299 8.15 -5.12 12.20
N GLU A 300 8.42 -3.82 12.20
CA GLU A 300 9.65 -3.23 11.64
C GLU A 300 10.92 -3.92 12.17
N THR A 301 11.03 -4.09 13.49
CA THR A 301 12.24 -4.62 14.15
C THR A 301 12.50 -6.10 13.87
N VAL A 302 11.52 -6.80 13.29
CA VAL A 302 11.67 -8.20 12.83
C VAL A 302 11.69 -8.31 11.30
N GLY A 303 11.89 -7.18 10.61
CA GLY A 303 12.15 -7.12 9.17
C GLY A 303 10.89 -7.14 8.31
N GLU A 304 9.73 -6.75 8.84
CA GLU A 304 8.48 -6.70 8.09
C GLU A 304 8.08 -5.25 7.71
N GLY A 305 7.25 -5.13 6.68
CA GLY A 305 6.70 -3.87 6.20
C GLY A 305 7.60 -3.07 5.26
N ILE A 306 8.78 -3.55 4.87
CA ILE A 306 9.65 -2.87 3.91
C ILE A 306 8.97 -2.87 2.53
N CYS A 307 8.69 -1.69 2.01
CA CYS A 307 8.02 -1.48 0.73
C CYS A 307 8.80 -0.49 -0.14
N LEU A 308 8.73 -0.70 -1.46
CA LEU A 308 9.08 0.31 -2.45
C LEU A 308 7.84 1.15 -2.77
N TRP A 309 7.91 2.46 -2.55
CA TRP A 309 6.79 3.36 -2.79
C TRP A 309 7.11 4.36 -3.90
N ARG A 310 6.57 4.11 -5.09
CA ARG A 310 6.66 5.07 -6.21
C ARG A 310 5.50 6.06 -6.15
N VAL A 311 5.81 7.33 -5.95
CA VAL A 311 4.81 8.41 -6.00
C VAL A 311 4.81 9.09 -7.36
N GLY A 312 3.65 9.11 -8.02
CA GLY A 312 3.46 9.87 -9.24
C GLY A 312 3.98 9.14 -10.48
N CYS A 313 3.38 8.00 -10.82
CA CYS A 313 3.56 7.41 -12.15
C CYS A 313 2.84 8.27 -13.19
N ALA A 314 3.52 8.63 -14.28
CA ALA A 314 2.86 9.22 -15.45
C ALA A 314 1.98 8.15 -16.13
N PRO A 315 0.79 8.51 -16.65
CA PRO A 315 0.10 7.63 -17.60
C PRO A 315 1.01 7.37 -18.81
N ALA A 316 0.85 6.22 -19.47
CA ALA A 316 1.50 6.00 -20.75
C ALA A 316 1.14 7.18 -21.65
N THR A 317 2.14 7.86 -22.23
CA THR A 317 1.88 8.91 -23.21
C THR A 317 0.97 8.33 -24.29
N ALA A 318 -0.26 8.84 -24.39
CA ALA A 318 -1.01 8.74 -25.63
C ALA A 318 -0.10 9.31 -26.71
N GLY A 319 0.18 8.52 -27.74
CA GLY A 319 1.04 8.95 -28.85
C GLY A 319 0.61 10.34 -29.32
N LYS A 320 1.59 11.20 -29.60
CA LYS A 320 1.37 12.44 -30.34
C LYS A 320 0.55 12.10 -31.60
N GLY A 321 -0.69 12.57 -31.66
CA GLY A 321 -1.54 12.39 -32.83
C GLY A 321 -3.00 12.77 -32.59
N ALA A 322 -3.31 14.06 -32.75
CA ALA A 322 -4.53 14.59 -33.38
C ALA A 322 -4.73 16.08 -33.00
N THR A 323 -4.06 16.96 -33.75
CA THR A 323 -4.59 18.08 -34.58
C THR A 323 -3.42 18.97 -34.97
#